data_AF-A0A9N9BQZ6-F1
#
_entry.id   AF-A0A9N9BQZ6-F1
#
_cell.length_a   1.000
_cell.length_b   1.000
_cell.length_c   1.000
_cell.angle_alpha   90.00
_cell.angle_beta   90.00
_cell.angle_gamma   90.00
#
_symmetry.space_group_name_H-M   'P 1'
#
loop_
_entity.id
_entity.type
_entity.pdbx_description
1 polymer ?
#
loop_
_entity_poly.entity_id
_entity_poly.type
_entity_poly.pdbx_seq_one_letter_code
_entity_poly.pdbx_strand_id
1 'polypeptide(L)'
;MGIFHYKEFNPRLSVTSWFISSNGLAIYRGLMTVYFWIVLIGRILQYSYDNSLRIYGYSNDVECYLCYFTNLSFVGQTLYFTAAFIHNVIYCRTPEPHEPISFKNQPNFLNWLFWLLYHTIVHYHFIVVFVYWALLSRSLIESHPPAYIWWLAISVHGVDFLAMMIELFLNRQIMKKSFVFLTCLGTIFFMLESFVVFERCFGPLGLRFFGLEKRLTVNGGDPIYSVPHWLYRILFCRIRSASSSRFDRQKAP
;
A
#
# COMPACT_ATOMS: atom_id res chain seq x y z
N MET A 1 -9.59 5.28 29.10
CA MET A 1 -9.20 4.08 28.32
C MET A 1 -8.27 4.54 27.21
N GLY A 2 -7.04 4.05 27.14
CA GLY A 2 -6.07 4.55 26.14
C GLY A 2 -6.45 4.08 24.73
N ILE A 3 -6.57 5.01 23.78
CA ILE A 3 -7.04 4.78 22.40
C ILE A 3 -6.26 3.67 21.66
N PHE A 4 -5.02 3.41 22.06
CA PHE A 4 -4.10 2.57 21.29
C PHE A 4 -4.03 1.09 21.70
N HIS A 5 -4.74 0.66 22.76
CA HIS A 5 -4.88 -0.76 23.18
C HIS A 5 -3.60 -1.64 23.14
N TYR A 6 -2.39 -1.05 23.17
CA TYR A 6 -1.14 -1.77 22.91
C TYR A 6 -0.87 -2.89 23.93
N LYS A 7 -1.44 -2.79 25.14
CA LYS A 7 -1.35 -3.80 26.20
C LYS A 7 -2.22 -5.04 25.94
N GLU A 8 -3.15 -4.97 24.99
CA GLU A 8 -4.08 -6.06 24.66
C GLU A 8 -3.57 -6.97 23.53
N PHE A 9 -2.40 -6.65 22.95
CA PHE A 9 -1.77 -7.52 21.95
C PHE A 9 -1.41 -8.86 22.58
N ASN A 10 -1.90 -9.96 22.00
CA ASN A 10 -1.59 -11.32 22.44
C ASN A 10 -0.68 -12.00 21.40
N PRO A 11 0.64 -12.06 21.66
CA PRO A 11 1.61 -12.62 20.71
C PRO A 11 1.35 -14.07 20.31
N ARG A 12 0.78 -14.87 21.23
CA ARG A 12 0.55 -16.30 20.98
C ARG A 12 -0.53 -16.51 19.92
N LEU A 13 -1.52 -15.64 19.85
CA LEU A 13 -2.57 -15.73 18.83
C LEU A 13 -2.03 -15.43 17.42
N SER A 14 -0.99 -14.59 17.31
CA SER A 14 -0.35 -14.24 16.03
C SER A 14 0.42 -15.39 15.38
N VAL A 15 0.83 -16.40 16.15
CA VAL A 15 1.69 -17.52 15.71
C VAL A 15 0.99 -18.88 15.81
N THR A 16 -0.30 -18.89 16.17
CA THR A 16 -1.08 -20.13 16.26
C THR A 16 -2.29 -20.06 15.33
N SER A 17 -2.78 -21.23 14.91
CA SER A 17 -3.91 -21.36 13.99
C SER A 17 -5.08 -22.13 14.61
N TRP A 18 -6.28 -21.91 14.08
CA TRP A 18 -7.49 -22.69 14.41
C TRP A 18 -7.48 -24.09 13.82
N PHE A 19 -6.91 -24.27 12.62
CA PHE A 19 -7.11 -25.47 11.80
C PHE A 19 -5.83 -26.26 11.55
N ILE A 20 -4.68 -25.61 11.58
CA ILE A 20 -3.39 -26.25 11.29
C ILE A 20 -2.40 -26.07 12.43
N SER A 21 -1.35 -26.88 12.45
CA SER A 21 -0.25 -26.70 13.40
C SER A 21 0.48 -25.38 13.14
N SER A 22 1.17 -24.85 14.16
CA SER A 22 1.99 -23.64 14.02
C SER A 22 3.07 -23.79 12.94
N ASN A 23 3.61 -25.02 12.77
CA ASN A 23 4.50 -25.39 11.67
C ASN A 23 3.83 -25.28 10.30
N GLY A 24 2.60 -25.79 10.16
CA GLY A 24 1.82 -25.64 8.93
C GLY A 24 1.57 -24.16 8.59
N LEU A 25 1.23 -23.36 9.60
CA LEU A 25 1.05 -21.91 9.43
C LEU A 25 2.37 -21.23 9.01
N ALA A 26 3.51 -21.67 9.53
CA ALA A 26 4.82 -21.14 9.16
C ALA A 26 5.18 -21.47 7.70
N ILE A 27 4.90 -22.70 7.25
CA ILE A 27 5.09 -23.10 5.84
C ILE A 27 4.24 -22.24 4.92
N TYR A 28 2.95 -22.09 5.22
CA TYR A 28 2.04 -21.24 4.44
C TYR A 28 2.55 -19.79 4.34
N ARG A 29 2.88 -19.17 5.48
CA ARG A 29 3.41 -17.80 5.51
C ARG A 29 4.74 -17.67 4.77
N GLY A 30 5.60 -18.69 4.83
CA GLY A 30 6.85 -18.74 4.09
C GLY A 30 6.63 -18.75 2.57
N LEU A 31 5.72 -19.60 2.08
CA LEU A 31 5.34 -19.66 0.66
C LEU A 31 4.77 -18.31 0.18
N MET A 32 3.86 -17.72 0.95
CA MET A 32 3.27 -16.41 0.62
C MET A 32 4.31 -15.28 0.67
N THR A 33 5.23 -15.32 1.63
CA THR A 33 6.34 -14.34 1.71
C THR A 33 7.18 -14.39 0.43
N VAL A 34 7.64 -15.58 0.02
CA VAL A 34 8.44 -15.73 -1.20
C VAL A 34 7.67 -15.26 -2.42
N TYR A 35 6.41 -15.69 -2.58
CA TYR A 35 5.58 -15.29 -3.70
C TYR A 35 5.37 -13.77 -3.78
N PHE A 36 5.04 -13.11 -2.66
CA PHE A 36 4.82 -11.66 -2.66
C PHE A 36 6.09 -10.85 -2.89
N TRP A 37 7.25 -11.31 -2.42
CA TRP A 37 8.51 -10.67 -2.79
C TRP A 37 8.80 -10.77 -4.28
N ILE A 38 8.55 -11.92 -4.92
CA ILE A 38 8.71 -12.07 -6.38
C ILE A 38 7.79 -11.10 -7.13
N VAL A 39 6.51 -11.02 -6.74
CA VAL A 39 5.55 -10.09 -7.36
C VAL A 39 5.95 -8.64 -7.12
N LEU A 40 6.35 -8.27 -5.89
CA LEU A 40 6.76 -6.90 -5.54
C LEU A 40 7.96 -6.46 -6.39
N ILE A 41 9.00 -7.30 -6.47
CA ILE A 41 10.17 -7.04 -7.31
C ILE A 41 9.75 -6.93 -8.79
N GLY A 42 8.90 -7.84 -9.27
CA GLY A 42 8.39 -7.80 -10.65
C GLY A 42 7.64 -6.50 -10.96
N ARG A 43 6.83 -5.99 -10.03
CA ARG A 43 6.14 -4.69 -10.18
C ARG A 43 7.11 -3.52 -10.18
N ILE A 44 8.08 -3.50 -9.26
CA ILE A 44 9.10 -2.44 -9.23
C ILE A 44 9.88 -2.42 -10.55
N LEU A 45 10.31 -3.58 -11.04
CA LEU A 45 11.02 -3.70 -12.32
C LEU A 45 10.15 -3.28 -13.51
N GLN A 46 8.86 -3.63 -13.51
CA GLN A 46 7.91 -3.18 -14.53
C GLN A 46 7.83 -1.65 -14.58
N TYR A 47 7.65 -1.00 -13.43
CA TYR A 47 7.57 0.47 -13.34
C TYR A 47 8.90 1.14 -13.72
N SER A 48 10.05 0.54 -13.39
CA SER A 48 11.36 1.06 -13.78
C SER A 48 11.63 0.98 -15.29
N TYR A 49 11.00 0.04 -16.00
CA TYR A 49 11.17 -0.09 -17.45
C TYR A 49 10.17 0.76 -18.23
N ASP A 50 8.97 0.95 -17.69
CA ASP A 50 7.90 1.72 -18.32
C ASP A 50 8.13 3.24 -18.18
N ASN A 51 8.85 3.80 -19.15
CA ASN A 51 9.20 5.23 -19.21
C ASN A 51 7.99 6.18 -19.41
N SER A 52 6.76 5.66 -19.47
CA SER A 52 5.55 6.43 -19.79
C SER A 52 5.29 7.61 -18.83
N LEU A 53 5.80 7.54 -17.59
CA LEU A 53 5.54 8.54 -16.56
C LEU A 53 6.60 9.63 -16.43
N ARG A 54 7.74 9.50 -17.11
CA ARG A 54 8.76 10.58 -17.21
C ARG A 54 8.18 11.86 -17.81
N ILE A 55 7.17 11.73 -18.67
CA ILE A 55 6.48 12.85 -19.32
C ILE A 55 5.80 13.77 -18.29
N TYR A 56 5.44 13.25 -17.11
CA TYR A 56 4.80 14.01 -16.02
C TYR A 56 5.81 14.57 -15.00
N GLY A 57 7.12 14.50 -15.27
CA GLY A 57 8.16 15.13 -14.45
C GLY A 57 8.58 14.33 -13.21
N TYR A 58 8.15 13.07 -13.08
CA TYR A 58 8.68 12.16 -12.07
C TYR A 58 10.07 11.68 -12.50
N SER A 59 11.08 11.96 -11.66
CA SER A 59 12.46 11.54 -11.92
C SER A 59 12.77 10.14 -11.41
N ASN A 60 11.93 9.61 -10.50
CA ASN A 60 12.18 8.35 -9.80
C ASN A 60 10.96 7.43 -9.88
N ASP A 61 11.10 6.28 -10.57
CA ASP A 61 9.99 5.35 -10.87
C ASP A 61 9.33 4.77 -9.60
N VAL A 62 10.07 4.67 -8.50
CA VAL A 62 9.60 4.17 -7.20
C VAL A 62 8.59 5.13 -6.55
N GLU A 63 8.75 6.44 -6.73
CA GLU A 63 7.82 7.42 -6.17
C GLU A 63 6.44 7.28 -6.82
N CYS A 64 6.41 7.05 -8.13
CA CYS A 64 5.16 6.80 -8.84
C CYS A 64 4.58 5.42 -8.51
N TYR A 65 5.41 4.40 -8.25
CA TYR A 65 4.88 3.12 -7.76
C TYR A 65 4.13 3.30 -6.44
N LEU A 66 4.71 4.02 -5.47
CA LEU A 66 4.15 4.20 -4.13
C LEU A 66 2.98 5.20 -4.06
N CYS A 67 2.72 5.98 -5.10
CA CYS A 67 1.58 6.91 -5.12
C CYS A 67 0.23 6.22 -5.32
N TYR A 68 0.23 4.96 -5.77
CA TYR A 68 -1.00 4.16 -5.89
C TYR A 68 -1.29 3.41 -4.59
N PHE A 69 -2.51 3.58 -4.06
CA PHE A 69 -2.97 2.92 -2.84
C PHE A 69 -2.72 1.41 -2.88
N THR A 70 -3.06 0.78 -4.00
CA THR A 70 -2.94 -0.66 -4.19
C THR A 70 -1.50 -1.15 -4.11
N ASN A 71 -0.56 -0.39 -4.67
CA ASN A 71 0.86 -0.74 -4.61
C ASN A 71 1.37 -0.58 -3.17
N LEU A 72 0.96 0.49 -2.47
CA LEU A 72 1.33 0.69 -1.06
C LEU A 72 0.72 -0.37 -0.14
N SER A 73 -0.55 -0.76 -0.34
CA SER A 73 -1.17 -1.85 0.41
C SER A 73 -0.48 -3.19 0.15
N PHE A 74 -0.09 -3.44 -1.10
CA PHE A 74 0.66 -4.65 -1.47
C PHE A 74 2.05 -4.71 -0.82
N VAL A 75 2.76 -3.58 -0.72
CA VAL A 75 4.00 -3.48 0.08
C VAL A 75 3.71 -3.81 1.55
N GLY A 76 2.66 -3.23 2.13
CA GLY A 76 2.22 -3.53 3.49
C GLY A 76 1.94 -5.02 3.72
N GLN A 77 1.27 -5.68 2.78
CA GLN A 77 1.02 -7.13 2.82
C GLN A 77 2.29 -7.96 2.71
N THR A 78 3.21 -7.59 1.82
CA THR A 78 4.53 -8.26 1.71
C THR A 78 5.29 -8.18 3.03
N LEU A 79 5.33 -6.99 3.65
CA LEU A 79 5.96 -6.77 4.96
C LEU A 79 5.26 -7.55 6.08
N TYR A 80 3.94 -7.64 6.05
CA TYR A 80 3.16 -8.41 7.02
C TYR A 80 3.55 -9.89 6.97
N PHE A 81 3.46 -10.52 5.79
CA PHE A 81 3.75 -11.94 5.66
C PHE A 81 5.20 -12.24 6.02
N THR A 82 6.14 -11.35 5.66
CA THR A 82 7.55 -11.46 6.05
C THR A 82 7.72 -11.46 7.56
N ALA A 83 7.16 -10.46 8.26
CA ALA A 83 7.25 -10.37 9.71
C ALA A 83 6.54 -11.55 10.40
N ALA A 84 5.35 -11.90 9.93
CA ALA A 84 4.54 -12.99 10.47
C ALA A 84 5.24 -14.35 10.28
N PHE A 85 5.93 -14.54 9.15
CA PHE A 85 6.75 -15.73 8.90
C PHE A 85 7.93 -15.81 9.88
N ILE A 86 8.72 -14.73 10.01
CA ILE A 86 9.89 -14.68 10.91
C ILE A 86 9.46 -14.99 12.34
N HIS A 87 8.43 -14.31 12.85
CA HIS A 87 7.93 -14.54 14.20
C HIS A 87 7.45 -15.97 14.42
N ASN A 88 6.79 -16.56 13.41
CA ASN A 88 6.29 -17.93 13.49
C ASN A 88 7.40 -18.98 13.43
N VAL A 89 8.44 -18.77 12.61
CA VAL A 89 9.62 -19.65 12.58
C VAL A 89 10.35 -19.64 13.91
N ILE A 90 10.55 -18.47 14.52
CA ILE A 90 11.17 -18.37 15.85
C ILE A 90 10.32 -19.08 16.89
N TYR A 91 9.00 -18.89 16.86
CA TYR A 91 8.08 -19.60 17.74
C TYR A 91 8.23 -21.12 17.60
N CYS A 92 8.17 -21.66 16.39
CA CYS A 92 8.32 -23.10 16.11
C CYS A 92 9.70 -23.69 16.48
N ARG A 93 10.74 -22.86 16.58
CA ARG A 93 12.09 -23.27 16.99
C ARG A 93 12.33 -23.13 18.49
N THR A 94 11.41 -22.53 19.23
CA THR A 94 11.54 -22.36 20.67
C THR A 94 11.24 -23.69 21.37
N PRO A 95 12.12 -24.21 22.25
CA PRO A 95 11.87 -25.44 22.99
C PRO A 95 10.58 -25.37 23.82
N GLU A 96 9.99 -26.53 24.12
CA GLU A 96 8.80 -26.58 24.96
C GLU A 96 9.07 -26.05 26.38
N PRO A 97 8.14 -25.28 26.98
CA PRO A 97 6.86 -24.86 26.40
C PRO A 97 7.05 -23.78 25.32
N HIS A 98 6.46 -23.96 24.14
CA HIS A 98 6.59 -22.99 23.04
C HIS A 98 6.17 -21.58 23.49
N GLU A 99 7.11 -20.65 23.48
CA GLU A 99 6.87 -19.25 23.84
C GLU A 99 7.11 -18.30 22.66
N PRO A 100 6.28 -17.27 22.47
CA PRO A 100 6.46 -16.26 21.42
C PRO A 100 7.56 -15.26 21.78
N ILE A 101 8.79 -15.76 22.00
CA ILE A 101 9.94 -14.98 22.50
C ILE A 101 10.30 -13.79 21.59
N SER A 102 10.07 -13.91 20.28
CA SER A 102 10.37 -12.84 19.32
C SER A 102 9.54 -11.58 19.55
N PHE A 103 8.28 -11.73 19.98
CA PHE A 103 7.44 -10.60 20.37
C PHE A 103 7.73 -10.09 21.79
N LYS A 104 8.18 -10.98 22.69
CA LYS A 104 8.57 -10.59 24.06
C LYS A 104 9.89 -9.80 24.08
N ASN A 105 10.81 -10.11 23.17
CA ASN A 105 12.16 -9.55 23.11
C ASN A 105 12.28 -8.31 22.20
N GLN A 106 11.15 -7.71 21.77
CA GLN A 106 11.16 -6.49 20.95
C GLN A 106 10.38 -5.35 21.62
N PRO A 107 10.65 -4.08 21.27
CA PRO A 107 9.90 -2.95 21.80
C PRO A 107 8.40 -3.07 21.54
N ASN A 108 7.57 -2.71 22.53
CA ASN A 108 6.12 -2.76 22.44
C ASN A 108 5.55 -1.98 21.24
N PHE A 109 6.24 -0.94 20.78
CA PHE A 109 5.86 -0.21 19.58
C PHE A 109 5.87 -1.09 18.31
N LEU A 110 6.83 -2.01 18.18
CA LEU A 110 6.89 -2.93 17.04
C LEU A 110 5.78 -3.99 17.11
N ASN A 111 5.42 -4.46 18.31
CA ASN A 111 4.25 -5.32 18.51
C ASN A 111 2.96 -4.62 18.06
N TRP A 112 2.82 -3.34 18.44
CA TRP A 112 1.69 -2.53 18.01
C TRP A 112 1.68 -2.31 16.50
N LEU A 113 2.83 -2.04 15.87
CA LEU A 113 2.94 -1.86 14.43
C LEU A 113 2.62 -3.14 13.67
N PHE A 114 3.10 -4.30 14.14
CA PHE A 114 2.74 -5.61 13.58
C PHE A 114 1.22 -5.84 13.62
N TRP A 115 0.59 -5.48 14.74
CA TRP A 115 -0.86 -5.61 14.90
C TRP A 115 -1.62 -4.62 14.01
N LEU A 116 -1.14 -3.38 13.87
CA LEU A 116 -1.68 -2.42 12.91
C LEU A 116 -1.59 -2.96 11.49
N LEU A 117 -0.43 -3.52 11.12
CA LEU A 117 -0.18 -4.06 9.80
C LEU A 117 -1.14 -5.21 9.46
N TYR A 118 -1.39 -6.12 10.41
CA TYR A 118 -2.43 -7.14 10.27
C TYR A 118 -3.81 -6.54 9.94
N HIS A 119 -4.21 -5.49 10.66
CA HIS A 119 -5.48 -4.84 10.37
C HIS A 119 -5.48 -4.17 9.00
N THR A 120 -4.38 -3.52 8.59
CA THR A 120 -4.31 -2.90 7.26
C THR A 120 -4.47 -3.92 6.16
N ILE A 121 -3.84 -5.10 6.26
CA ILE A 121 -3.97 -6.11 5.20
C ILE A 121 -5.39 -6.64 5.09
N VAL A 122 -6.10 -6.78 6.22
CA VAL A 122 -7.48 -7.24 6.18
C VAL A 122 -8.36 -6.20 5.49
N HIS A 123 -8.35 -4.95 5.96
CA HIS A 123 -9.27 -3.94 5.43
C HIS A 123 -8.92 -3.47 4.02
N TYR A 124 -7.65 -3.19 3.75
CA TYR A 124 -7.26 -2.55 2.49
C TYR A 124 -7.45 -3.50 1.32
N HIS A 125 -7.16 -4.79 1.48
CA HIS A 125 -7.31 -5.73 0.38
C HIS A 125 -8.78 -6.05 0.07
N PHE A 126 -9.71 -5.96 1.04
CA PHE A 126 -11.15 -5.96 0.71
C PHE A 126 -11.53 -4.81 -0.21
N ILE A 127 -11.05 -3.59 0.09
CA ILE A 127 -11.35 -2.39 -0.70
C ILE A 127 -10.72 -2.48 -2.09
N VAL A 128 -9.45 -2.89 -2.17
CA VAL A 128 -8.70 -3.00 -3.43
C VAL A 128 -9.39 -3.94 -4.41
N VAL A 129 -9.80 -5.14 -3.98
CA VAL A 129 -10.49 -6.09 -4.86
C VAL A 129 -11.79 -5.51 -5.37
N PHE A 130 -12.61 -4.94 -4.49
CA PHE A 130 -13.90 -4.40 -4.91
C PHE A 130 -13.71 -3.27 -5.93
N VAL A 131 -12.84 -2.30 -5.65
CA VAL A 131 -12.58 -1.18 -6.55
C VAL A 131 -11.99 -1.64 -7.87
N TYR A 132 -10.98 -2.52 -7.83
CA TYR A 132 -10.31 -2.98 -9.04
C TYR A 132 -11.26 -3.77 -9.93
N TRP A 133 -11.94 -4.78 -9.39
CA TRP A 133 -12.77 -5.65 -10.20
C TRP A 133 -14.06 -4.98 -10.66
N ALA A 134 -14.62 -4.08 -9.87
CA ALA A 134 -15.82 -3.34 -10.26
C ALA A 134 -15.54 -2.21 -11.26
N LEU A 135 -14.38 -1.53 -11.17
CA LEU A 135 -14.15 -0.28 -11.91
C LEU A 135 -12.98 -0.34 -12.91
N LEU A 136 -11.93 -1.10 -12.63
CA LEU A 136 -10.66 -1.00 -13.36
C LEU A 136 -10.31 -2.23 -14.20
N SER A 137 -10.92 -3.38 -13.91
CA SER A 137 -10.64 -4.67 -14.57
C SER A 137 -10.84 -4.64 -16.08
N ARG A 138 -11.79 -3.83 -16.56
CA ARG A 138 -12.09 -3.69 -18.00
C ARG A 138 -10.88 -3.27 -18.81
N SER A 139 -10.10 -2.30 -18.31
CA SER A 139 -8.89 -1.83 -19.00
C SER A 139 -7.83 -2.92 -19.12
N LEU A 140 -7.70 -3.80 -18.12
CA LEU A 140 -6.78 -4.93 -18.19
C LEU A 140 -7.23 -5.95 -19.25
N ILE A 141 -8.54 -6.24 -19.30
CA ILE A 141 -9.10 -7.25 -20.21
C ILE A 141 -8.98 -6.79 -21.67
N GLU A 142 -9.35 -5.54 -21.96
CA GLU A 142 -9.36 -5.00 -23.34
C GLU A 142 -7.96 -4.74 -23.90
N SER A 143 -6.96 -4.49 -23.04
CA SER A 143 -5.59 -4.20 -23.48
C SER A 143 -4.79 -5.43 -23.91
N HIS A 144 -5.29 -6.65 -23.66
CA HIS A 144 -4.62 -7.92 -23.98
C HIS A 144 -3.11 -7.91 -23.67
N PRO A 145 -2.70 -7.57 -22.44
CA PRO A 145 -1.29 -7.39 -22.15
C PRO A 145 -0.53 -8.73 -22.21
N PRO A 146 0.80 -8.71 -22.37
CA PRO A 146 1.63 -9.89 -22.25
C PRO A 146 1.35 -10.66 -20.95
N ALA A 147 1.46 -11.99 -21.00
CA ALA A 147 1.08 -12.88 -19.90
C ALA A 147 1.71 -12.50 -18.54
N TYR A 148 2.95 -12.01 -18.54
CA TYR A 148 3.63 -11.61 -17.29
C TYR A 148 3.00 -10.36 -16.66
N ILE A 149 2.55 -9.37 -17.45
CA ILE A 149 1.86 -8.18 -16.95
C ILE A 149 0.49 -8.57 -16.40
N TRP A 150 -0.20 -9.45 -17.12
CA TRP A 150 -1.50 -9.97 -16.68
C TRP A 150 -1.39 -10.72 -15.35
N TRP A 151 -0.37 -11.58 -15.20
CA TRP A 151 -0.05 -12.26 -13.95
C TRP A 151 0.28 -11.29 -12.81
N LEU A 152 1.10 -10.26 -13.06
CA LEU A 152 1.42 -9.23 -12.06
C LEU A 152 0.16 -8.48 -11.59
N ALA A 153 -0.72 -8.10 -12.53
CA ALA A 153 -1.98 -7.42 -12.20
C ALA A 153 -2.89 -8.30 -11.34
N ILE A 154 -3.11 -9.56 -11.71
CA ILE A 154 -3.92 -10.48 -10.91
C ILE A 154 -3.30 -10.77 -9.55
N SER A 155 -1.97 -10.80 -9.47
CA SER A 155 -1.27 -11.04 -8.22
C SER A 155 -1.54 -9.93 -7.20
N VAL A 156 -1.55 -8.66 -7.63
CA VAL A 156 -1.75 -7.49 -6.76
C VAL A 156 -3.23 -7.09 -6.56
N HIS A 157 -4.17 -7.78 -7.22
CA HIS A 157 -5.60 -7.44 -7.16
C HIS A 157 -6.53 -8.63 -6.85
N GLY A 158 -6.03 -9.86 -6.87
CA GLY A 158 -6.83 -11.06 -6.63
C GLY A 158 -6.12 -12.07 -5.74
N VAL A 159 -4.87 -12.43 -6.06
CA VAL A 159 -4.11 -13.40 -5.26
C VAL A 159 -3.80 -12.86 -3.88
N ASP A 160 -3.48 -11.57 -3.78
CA ASP A 160 -3.28 -10.86 -2.51
C ASP A 160 -4.48 -10.99 -1.57
N PHE A 161 -5.69 -10.78 -2.08
CA PHE A 161 -6.94 -10.93 -1.35
C PHE A 161 -7.22 -12.37 -0.94
N LEU A 162 -7.03 -13.32 -1.84
CA LEU A 162 -7.20 -14.74 -1.52
C LEU A 162 -6.24 -15.16 -0.40
N ALA A 163 -4.97 -14.75 -0.47
CA ALA A 163 -4.02 -15.01 0.60
C ALA A 163 -4.44 -14.35 1.91
N MET A 164 -4.93 -13.11 1.87
CA MET A 164 -5.45 -12.46 3.07
C MET A 164 -6.65 -13.19 3.68
N MET A 165 -7.58 -13.69 2.85
CA MET A 165 -8.71 -14.53 3.31
C MET A 165 -8.24 -15.82 3.97
N ILE A 166 -7.27 -16.50 3.37
CA ILE A 166 -6.68 -17.72 3.95
C ILE A 166 -5.98 -17.39 5.28
N GLU A 167 -5.19 -16.32 5.34
CA GLU A 167 -4.52 -15.88 6.56
C GLU A 167 -5.53 -15.50 7.66
N LEU A 168 -6.62 -14.78 7.33
CA LEU A 168 -7.67 -14.43 8.27
C LEU A 168 -8.38 -15.68 8.83
N PHE A 169 -8.61 -16.69 7.99
CA PHE A 169 -9.25 -17.93 8.38
C PHE A 169 -8.33 -18.84 9.22
N LEU A 170 -7.05 -18.93 8.85
CA LEU A 170 -6.08 -19.77 9.55
C LEU A 170 -5.62 -19.13 10.87
N ASN A 171 -5.31 -17.83 10.90
CA ASN A 171 -4.70 -17.15 12.04
C ASN A 171 -5.71 -16.94 13.19
N ARG A 172 -5.27 -17.08 14.44
CA ARG A 172 -6.10 -16.86 15.64
C ARG A 172 -6.15 -15.41 16.10
N GLN A 173 -5.39 -14.53 15.48
CA GLN A 173 -5.31 -13.12 15.86
C GLN A 173 -6.68 -12.43 15.77
N ILE A 174 -7.09 -11.79 16.87
CA ILE A 174 -8.40 -11.15 16.96
C ILE A 174 -8.30 -9.70 16.47
N MET A 175 -9.22 -9.34 15.57
CA MET A 175 -9.41 -7.98 15.10
C MET A 175 -10.05 -7.10 16.19
N LYS A 176 -9.53 -5.89 16.39
CA LYS A 176 -10.04 -4.91 17.35
C LYS A 176 -10.71 -3.76 16.61
N LYS A 177 -11.89 -3.38 17.09
CA LYS A 177 -12.71 -2.28 16.51
C LYS A 177 -11.96 -0.95 16.42
N SER A 178 -11.09 -0.64 17.37
CA SER A 178 -10.28 0.60 17.35
C SER A 178 -9.34 0.66 16.15
N PHE A 179 -8.71 -0.45 15.79
CA PHE A 179 -7.84 -0.54 14.63
C PHE A 179 -8.63 -0.49 13.32
N VAL A 180 -9.84 -1.07 13.28
CA VAL A 180 -10.75 -0.92 12.12
C VAL A 180 -10.98 0.56 11.82
N PHE A 181 -11.35 1.34 12.84
CA PHE A 181 -11.56 2.78 12.70
C PHE A 181 -10.29 3.50 12.22
N LEU A 182 -9.14 3.17 12.82
CA LEU A 182 -7.85 3.75 12.43
C LEU A 182 -7.48 3.44 10.97
N THR A 183 -7.70 2.21 10.51
CA THR A 183 -7.43 1.82 9.12
C THR A 183 -8.40 2.49 8.15
N CYS A 184 -9.70 2.58 8.48
CA CYS A 184 -10.67 3.29 7.65
C CYS A 184 -10.31 4.78 7.52
N LEU A 185 -9.92 5.42 8.62
CA LEU A 185 -9.47 6.80 8.62
C LEU A 185 -8.20 6.96 7.77
N GLY A 186 -7.25 6.02 7.87
CA GLY A 186 -6.07 5.97 7.01
C GLY A 186 -6.40 5.87 5.53
N THR A 187 -7.37 5.02 5.15
CA THR A 187 -7.85 4.95 3.76
C THR A 187 -8.48 6.27 3.32
N ILE A 188 -9.33 6.89 4.15
CA ILE A 188 -9.96 8.17 3.81
C ILE A 188 -8.90 9.26 3.59
N PHE A 189 -7.92 9.37 4.48
CA PHE A 189 -6.83 10.33 4.31
C PHE A 189 -6.02 10.06 3.05
N PHE A 190 -5.71 8.80 2.75
CA PHE A 190 -5.03 8.45 1.51
C PHE A 190 -5.84 8.86 0.28
N MET A 191 -7.16 8.61 0.28
CA MET A 191 -8.02 9.01 -0.83
C MET A 191 -8.08 10.53 -0.98
N LEU A 192 -8.13 11.29 0.12
CA LEU A 192 -8.07 12.76 0.07
C LEU A 192 -6.73 13.26 -0.48
N GLU A 193 -5.63 12.64 -0.07
CA GLU A 193 -4.29 12.95 -0.58
C GLU A 193 -4.19 12.65 -2.07
N SER A 194 -4.72 11.51 -2.54
CA SER A 194 -4.68 11.15 -3.94
C SER A 194 -5.47 12.12 -4.82
N PHE A 195 -6.58 12.69 -4.33
CA PHE A 195 -7.27 13.80 -5.02
C PHE A 195 -6.38 15.05 -5.15
N VAL A 196 -5.66 15.42 -4.08
CA VAL A 196 -4.74 16.57 -4.12
C VAL A 196 -3.58 16.31 -5.09
N VAL A 197 -3.00 15.12 -5.08
CA VAL A 197 -1.93 14.73 -6.01
C VAL A 197 -2.46 14.69 -7.44
N PHE A 198 -3.66 14.16 -7.65
CA PHE A 198 -4.28 14.10 -8.97
C PHE A 198 -4.54 15.50 -9.55
N GLU A 199 -5.07 16.44 -8.77
CA GLU A 199 -5.19 17.84 -9.20
C GLU A 199 -3.83 18.46 -9.55
N ARG A 200 -2.77 18.16 -8.78
CA ARG A 200 -1.41 18.66 -9.07
C ARG A 200 -0.85 18.09 -10.36
N CYS A 201 -1.03 16.79 -10.59
CA CYS A 201 -0.39 16.08 -11.70
C CYS A 201 -1.16 16.24 -13.01
N PHE A 202 -2.48 16.33 -12.96
CA PHE A 202 -3.34 16.35 -14.15
C PHE A 202 -4.03 17.70 -14.39
N GLY A 203 -3.96 18.64 -13.44
CA GLY A 203 -4.55 19.97 -13.56
C GLY A 203 -6.06 19.94 -13.89
N PRO A 204 -6.60 20.99 -14.54
CA PRO A 204 -7.99 21.03 -14.99
C PRO A 204 -8.38 19.90 -15.95
N LEU A 205 -7.40 19.26 -16.61
CA LEU A 205 -7.61 18.13 -17.52
C LEU A 205 -8.00 16.84 -16.77
N GLY A 206 -7.54 16.66 -15.53
CA GLY A 206 -7.95 15.54 -14.69
C GLY A 206 -9.45 15.56 -14.35
N LEU A 207 -10.02 16.75 -14.13
CA LEU A 207 -11.46 16.93 -13.89
C LEU A 207 -12.32 16.55 -15.10
N ARG A 208 -11.78 16.67 -16.32
CA ARG A 208 -12.45 16.20 -17.55
C ARG A 208 -12.58 14.68 -17.60
N PHE A 209 -11.59 13.96 -17.06
CA PHE A 209 -11.54 12.49 -17.09
C PHE A 209 -12.63 11.84 -16.22
N PHE A 210 -13.04 12.50 -15.12
CA PHE A 210 -14.14 12.03 -14.25
C PHE A 210 -15.54 12.43 -14.75
N GLY A 211 -15.66 13.07 -15.92
CA GLY A 211 -16.96 13.48 -16.45
C GLY A 211 -17.71 14.49 -15.59
N LEU A 212 -17.02 15.14 -14.63
CA LEU A 212 -17.56 16.19 -13.76
C LEU A 212 -17.63 17.56 -14.48
N GLU A 213 -17.07 17.66 -15.68
CA GLU A 213 -17.31 18.77 -16.61
C GLU A 213 -18.74 18.63 -17.19
N LYS A 214 -19.76 18.86 -16.35
CA LYS A 214 -21.04 19.34 -16.90
C LYS A 214 -20.72 20.63 -17.63
N ARG A 215 -20.96 20.63 -18.95
CA ARG A 215 -20.90 21.79 -19.84
C ARG A 215 -21.59 23.00 -19.20
N LEU A 216 -20.85 23.80 -18.45
CA LEU A 216 -21.17 25.20 -18.23
C LEU A 216 -20.49 25.97 -19.36
N THR A 217 -20.96 25.75 -20.59
CA THR A 217 -20.75 26.73 -21.66
C THR A 217 -21.70 27.88 -21.39
N VAL A 218 -21.32 28.77 -20.47
CA VAL A 218 -21.88 30.12 -20.41
C VAL A 218 -21.09 30.92 -21.44
N ASN A 219 -21.71 31.13 -22.60
CA ASN A 219 -21.42 32.17 -23.60
C ASN A 219 -20.03 32.86 -23.50
N GLY A 220 -19.02 32.25 -24.12
CA GLY A 220 -17.86 32.97 -24.66
C GLY A 220 -16.84 33.57 -23.67
N GLY A 221 -16.83 33.18 -22.40
CA GLY A 221 -15.81 33.61 -21.44
C GLY A 221 -14.83 32.49 -21.06
N ASP A 222 -13.53 32.79 -21.00
CA ASP A 222 -12.49 31.88 -20.51
C ASP A 222 -12.74 31.53 -19.03
N PRO A 223 -12.68 30.24 -18.64
CA PRO A 223 -12.92 29.85 -17.26
C PRO A 223 -11.71 30.17 -16.38
N ILE A 224 -11.90 31.11 -15.44
CA ILE A 224 -10.92 31.43 -14.40
C ILE A 224 -11.16 30.50 -13.20
N TYR A 225 -10.32 29.49 -13.03
CA TYR A 225 -10.25 28.70 -11.81
C TYR A 225 -9.08 29.20 -10.94
N SER A 226 -9.37 29.96 -9.90
CA SER A 226 -8.38 30.36 -8.89
C SER A 226 -8.62 29.63 -7.57
N VAL A 227 -7.98 28.46 -7.41
CA VAL A 227 -7.79 27.91 -6.05
C VAL A 227 -6.70 28.75 -5.38
N PRO A 228 -6.89 29.27 -4.15
CA PRO A 228 -5.94 30.19 -3.55
C PRO A 228 -4.58 29.53 -3.27
N HIS A 229 -3.56 29.97 -4.01
CA HIS A 229 -2.19 29.48 -3.99
C HIS A 229 -1.47 29.59 -2.61
N TRP A 230 -2.06 30.28 -1.62
CA TRP A 230 -1.45 30.53 -0.31
C TRP A 230 -1.63 29.38 0.69
N LEU A 231 -2.72 28.61 0.61
CA LEU A 231 -2.90 27.40 1.45
C LEU A 231 -1.83 26.33 1.13
N TYR A 232 -1.32 26.36 -0.10
CA TYR A 232 -0.34 25.44 -0.66
C TYR A 232 1.09 25.60 -0.09
N ARG A 233 1.50 26.83 0.23
CA ARG A 233 2.87 27.11 0.70
C ARG A 233 3.11 26.67 2.15
N ILE A 234 2.06 26.51 2.94
CA ILE A 234 2.18 26.19 4.37
C ILE A 234 2.44 24.69 4.59
N LEU A 235 1.93 23.82 3.70
CA LEU A 235 1.99 22.36 3.93
C LEU A 235 3.21 21.65 3.33
N PHE A 236 3.88 22.18 2.28
CA PHE A 236 4.87 21.37 1.53
C PHE A 236 6.16 22.09 1.07
N CYS A 237 6.48 23.27 1.60
CA CYS A 237 7.60 24.08 1.09
C CYS A 237 9.01 23.69 1.59
N ARG A 238 9.34 22.40 1.81
CA ARG A 238 10.67 22.03 2.35
C ARG A 238 11.50 20.94 1.66
N ILE A 239 11.17 20.50 0.44
CA ILE A 239 11.97 19.47 -0.26
C ILE A 239 12.57 19.95 -1.61
N ARG A 240 12.45 21.23 -1.98
CA ARG A 240 13.04 21.76 -3.22
C ARG A 240 14.00 22.92 -2.97
N SER A 241 15.16 22.63 -2.38
CA SER A 241 16.32 23.54 -2.41
C SER A 241 17.58 22.79 -1.96
N ALA A 242 18.31 22.18 -2.91
CA ALA A 242 19.75 21.89 -2.75
C ALA A 242 20.45 21.40 -4.02
N SER A 243 19.75 20.81 -5.01
CA SER A 243 20.46 20.10 -6.11
C SER A 243 20.72 20.91 -7.39
N SER A 244 20.13 22.09 -7.60
CA SER A 244 20.24 22.79 -8.88
C SER A 244 21.38 23.81 -8.98
N SER A 245 22.17 24.06 -7.92
CA SER A 245 23.17 25.15 -7.93
C SER A 245 24.62 24.70 -8.19
N ARG A 246 24.87 23.45 -8.59
CA ARG A 246 26.25 22.94 -8.78
C ARG A 246 26.67 22.61 -10.21
N PHE A 247 25.78 22.71 -11.20
CA PHE A 247 26.12 22.33 -12.57
C PHE A 247 26.45 23.50 -13.53
N ASP A 248 26.22 24.75 -13.13
CA ASP A 248 26.43 25.91 -14.01
C ASP A 248 27.81 26.58 -13.88
N ARG A 249 28.80 25.94 -13.24
CA ARG A 249 30.09 26.59 -12.96
C ARG A 249 31.32 25.94 -13.60
N GLN A 250 31.16 25.29 -14.75
CA GLN A 250 32.27 24.91 -15.61
C GLN A 250 31.90 25.10 -17.08
N LYS A 251 31.96 26.35 -17.57
CA LYS A 251 32.28 26.67 -18.96
C LYS A 251 32.76 28.13 -19.06
N ALA A 252 33.92 28.27 -19.71
CA ALA A 252 34.63 29.47 -20.15
C ALA A 252 35.58 30.16 -19.17
N PRO A 253 36.70 30.73 -19.68
CA PRO A 253 37.21 30.68 -21.06
C PRO A 253 38.15 29.49 -21.33
#